data_AF-A0A0E3N9W4-F1
#
_entry.id   AF-A0A0E3N9W4-F1
#
_cell.length_a   1.000
_cell.length_b   1.000
_cell.length_c   1.000
_cell.angle_alpha   90.00
_cell.angle_beta   90.00
_cell.angle_gamma   90.00
#
_symmetry.space_group_name_H-M   'P 1'
#
loop_
_entity.id
_entity.type
_entity.pdbx_description
1 polymer ?
#
loop_
_entity_poly.entity_id
_entity_poly.type
_entity_poly.pdbx_seq_one_letter_code
_entity_poly.pdbx_strand_id
1 'polypeptide(L)' 'MVRDTGKALKGPALLLLAVGAVLNIILFVLMFRFADEENLLMVLLTAALIGIISLVVAKGLVSISRRNYGK' A
#
# COMPACT_ATOMS: atom_id res chain seq x y z
N MET A 1 29.45 -4.71 -6.14
CA MET A 1 28.51 -4.17 -5.12
C MET A 1 27.06 -4.06 -5.62
N VAL A 2 26.79 -3.82 -6.91
CA VAL A 2 25.41 -3.74 -7.48
C VAL A 2 24.63 -5.08 -7.48
N ARG A 3 25.32 -6.23 -7.46
CA ARG A 3 24.67 -7.56 -7.61
C ARG A 3 23.99 -8.10 -6.35
N ASP A 4 24.38 -7.66 -5.16
CA ASP A 4 23.83 -8.20 -3.90
C ASP A 4 22.56 -7.46 -3.44
N THR A 5 22.45 -6.17 -3.73
CA THR A 5 21.29 -5.33 -3.41
C THR A 5 20.01 -5.80 -4.12
N GLY A 6 20.13 -6.31 -5.35
CA GLY A 6 18.99 -6.80 -6.13
C GLY A 6 18.34 -8.08 -5.61
N LYS A 7 19.07 -8.91 -4.84
CA LYS A 7 18.50 -10.08 -4.14
C LYS A 7 17.94 -9.69 -2.77
N ALA A 8 18.61 -8.79 -2.04
CA ALA A 8 18.18 -8.36 -0.72
C ALA A 8 16.87 -7.54 -0.74
N LEU A 9 16.62 -6.73 -1.79
CA LEU A 9 15.38 -5.95 -1.91
C LEU A 9 14.18 -6.75 -2.46
N LYS A 10 14.43 -7.84 -3.19
CA LYS A 10 13.34 -8.66 -3.76
C LYS A 10 12.44 -9.26 -2.67
N GLY A 11 13.02 -9.76 -1.58
CA GLY A 11 12.26 -10.35 -0.48
C GLY A 11 11.30 -9.36 0.20
N PRO A 12 11.81 -8.25 0.77
CA PRO A 12 10.99 -7.24 1.45
C PRO A 12 9.97 -6.59 0.53
N ALA A 13 10.35 -6.30 -0.73
CA ALA A 13 9.44 -5.70 -1.69
C ALA A 13 8.29 -6.64 -2.07
N LEU A 14 8.58 -7.94 -2.28
CA LEU A 14 7.54 -8.93 -2.59
C LEU A 14 6.57 -9.13 -1.42
N LEU A 15 7.09 -9.09 -0.19
CA LEU A 15 6.30 -9.19 1.04
C LEU A 15 5.38 -7.97 1.21
N LEU A 16 5.89 -6.76 0.96
CA LEU A 16 5.08 -5.54 0.92
C LEU A 16 3.98 -5.60 -0.15
N LEU A 17 4.32 -6.11 -1.34
CA LEU A 17 3.38 -6.26 -2.45
C LEU A 17 2.26 -7.24 -2.10
N ALA A 18 2.61 -8.38 -1.50
CA ALA A 18 1.64 -9.38 -1.06
C ALA A 18 0.71 -8.84 0.03
N VAL A 19 1.26 -8.19 1.06
CA VAL A 19 0.49 -7.59 2.15
C VAL A 19 -0.42 -6.48 1.61
N GLY A 20 0.09 -5.63 0.72
CA GLY A 20 -0.67 -4.57 0.07
C GLY A 20 -1.82 -5.12 -0.78
N ALA A 21 -1.59 -6.19 -1.54
CA ALA A 21 -2.61 -6.84 -2.35
C ALA A 21 -3.74 -7.43 -1.49
N VAL A 22 -3.40 -8.13 -0.40
CA VAL A 22 -4.40 -8.70 0.53
C VAL A 22 -5.21 -7.59 1.19
N LEU A 23 -4.56 -6.53 1.69
CA LEU A 23 -5.24 -5.36 2.27
C LEU A 23 -6.20 -4.70 1.27
N ASN A 24 -5.79 -4.57 0.01
CA ASN A 24 -6.61 -3.95 -1.02
C ASN A 24 -7.86 -4.79 -1.31
N ILE A 25 -7.73 -6.11 -1.40
CA ILE A 25 -8.88 -7.03 -1.59
C ILE A 25 -9.88 -6.87 -0.42
N ILE A 26 -9.40 -6.85 0.83
CA ILE A 26 -10.27 -6.69 2.01
C ILE A 26 -11.03 -5.36 1.95
N LEU A 27 -10.34 -4.27 1.59
CA LEU A 27 -10.95 -2.95 1.51
C LEU A 27 -11.97 -2.85 0.38
N PHE A 28 -11.72 -3.50 -0.77
CA PHE A 28 -12.71 -3.62 -1.84
C PHE A 28 -13.94 -4.43 -1.39
N VAL A 29 -13.76 -5.53 -0.66
CA VAL A 29 -14.90 -6.32 -0.12
C VAL A 29 -15.75 -5.48 0.84
N LEU A 30 -15.12 -4.70 1.72
CA LEU A 30 -15.83 -3.76 2.59
C LEU A 30 -16.57 -2.68 1.78
N MET A 31 -15.92 -2.14 0.76
CA MET A 31 -16.51 -1.16 -0.15
C MET A 31 -17.77 -1.71 -0.85
N PHE A 32 -17.72 -2.95 -1.36
CA PHE A 32 -18.88 -3.61 -1.96
C PHE A 32 -20.01 -3.84 -0.95
N ARG A 33 -19.68 -4.27 0.28
CA ARG A 33 -20.69 -4.43 1.34
C ARG A 33 -21.39 -3.11 1.69
N PHE A 34 -20.66 -1.99 1.75
CA PHE A 34 -21.27 -0.68 1.99
C PHE A 34 -22.03 -0.14 0.78
N ALA A 35 -21.65 -0.53 -0.44
CA ALA A 35 -22.39 -0.22 -1.65
C ALA A 35 -23.74 -0.94 -1.69
N ASP A 36 -23.79 -2.20 -1.25
CA ASP A 36 -25.03 -2.98 -1.12
C ASP A 36 -25.97 -2.39 -0.04
N GLU A 37 -25.44 -1.67 0.96
CA GLU A 37 -26.22 -0.92 1.96
C GLU A 37 -26.68 0.47 1.45
N GLU A 38 -26.54 0.75 0.14
CA GLU A 38 -26.80 2.06 -0.52
C GLU A 38 -26.03 3.24 0.10
N ASN A 39 -25.03 2.97 0.93
CA ASN A 39 -24.32 3.98 1.71
C ASN A 39 -23.09 4.50 0.97
N LEU A 40 -23.34 5.27 -0.08
CA LEU A 40 -22.35 5.92 -0.95
C LEU A 40 -21.29 6.74 -0.20
N LEU A 41 -21.64 7.36 0.93
CA LEU A 41 -20.70 8.12 1.76
C LEU A 41 -19.64 7.22 2.40
N MET A 42 -20.05 6.04 2.87
CA MET A 42 -19.16 5.10 3.54
C MET A 42 -18.18 4.44 2.56
N VAL A 43 -18.64 4.23 1.33
CA VAL A 43 -17.83 3.84 0.16
C VAL A 43 -16.79 4.91 -0.18
N LEU A 44 -17.20 6.18 -0.24
CA LEU A 44 -16.29 7.29 -0.54
C LEU A 44 -15.24 7.48 0.56
N LEU A 45 -15.62 7.31 1.83
CA LEU A 45 -14.71 7.38 2.98
C LEU A 45 -13.69 6.24 2.97
N THR A 46 -14.11 5.02 2.63
CA THR A 46 -13.17 3.88 2.50
C THR A 46 -12.19 4.09 1.35
N ALA A 47 -12.66 4.56 0.20
CA ALA A 47 -11.81 4.92 -0.94
C ALA A 47 -10.79 6.02 -0.59
N ALA A 48 -11.23 7.09 0.08
CA ALA A 48 -10.36 8.15 0.55
C ALA A 48 -9.31 7.64 1.54
N LEU A 49 -9.69 6.74 2.46
CA LEU A 49 -8.79 6.13 3.43
C LEU A 49 -7.70 5.28 2.76
N ILE A 50 -8.06 4.46 1.75
CA ILE A 50 -7.08 3.70 0.94
C ILE A 50 -6.07 4.66 0.30
N GLY A 51 -6.56 5.77 -0.28
CA GLY A 51 -5.72 6.78 -0.91
C GLY A 51 -4.73 7.42 0.07
N ILE A 52 -5.20 7.80 1.26
CA ILE A 52 -4.35 8.38 2.31
C ILE A 52 -3.28 7.37 2.77
N ILE A 53 -3.67 6.12 3.05
CA ILE A 53 -2.72 5.08 3.48
C ILE A 53 -1.65 4.85 2.40
N SER A 54 -2.06 4.75 1.13
CA SER A 54 -1.12 4.59 0.01
C SER A 54 -0.14 5.77 -0.09
N LEU A 55 -0.62 7.00 0.09
CA LEU A 55 0.22 8.19 0.05
C LEU A 55 1.24 8.21 1.19
N VAL A 56 0.82 7.83 2.40
CA VAL A 56 1.69 7.73 3.59
C VAL A 56 2.76 6.65 3.38
N VAL A 57 2.37 5.46 2.89
CA VAL A 57 3.31 4.38 2.60
C VAL A 57 4.31 4.80 1.52
N ALA A 58 3.86 5.42 0.43
CA ALA A 58 4.74 5.90 -0.63
C ALA A 58 5.74 6.96 -0.13
N LYS A 59 5.26 7.95 0.66
CA LYS A 59 6.14 8.94 1.29
C LYS A 59 7.13 8.29 2.26
N GLY A 60 6.69 7.32 3.06
CA GLY A 60 7.54 6.56 3.96
C GLY A 60 8.64 5.81 3.23
N LEU A 61 8.28 5.10 2.15
CA LEU A 61 9.23 4.38 1.31
C LEU A 61 10.26 5.31 0.66
N VAL A 62 9.82 6.45 0.13
CA VAL A 62 10.70 7.46 -0.48
C VAL A 62 11.66 8.05 0.56
N SER A 63 11.16 8.35 1.77
CA SER A 63 11.98 8.87 2.86
C SER A 63 13.05 7.87 3.31
N ILE A 64 12.68 6.60 3.51
CA ILE A 64 13.61 5.52 3.89
C ILE A 64 14.63 5.26 2.79
N SER A 65 14.18 5.22 1.53
CA SER A 65 15.06 5.04 0.37
C SER A 65 16.09 6.16 0.27
N ARG A 66 15.65 7.43 0.39
CA ARG A 66 16.54 8.59 0.34
C ARG A 66 17.55 8.59 1.50
N ARG A 67 17.16 8.13 2.69
CA ARG A 67 18.05 8.01 3.86
C ARG A 67 19.10 6.91 3.71
N ASN A 68 18.75 5.79 3.08
CA ASN A 68 19.64 4.63 2.92
C ASN A 68 20.54 4.69 1.68
N TYR A 69 20.10 5.34 0.60
CA TYR A 69 20.81 5.36 -0.70
C TYR A 69 21.33 6.75 -1.09
N GLY A 70 21.12 7.78 -0.28
CA GLY A 70 21.55 9.16 -0.54
C GLY A 70 22.97 9.50 -0.05
N LYS A 71 23.91 8.54 -0.02
CA LYS A 71 25.34 8.78 0.20
C LYS A 71 26.14 8.31 -1.01
#